data_AF-A0A803TGU2-F1
#
_entry.id   AF-A0A803TGU2-F1
#
_cell.length_a   1.000
_cell.length_b   1.000
_cell.length_c   1.000
_cell.angle_alpha   90.00
_cell.angle_beta   90.00
_cell.angle_gamma   90.00
#
_symmetry.space_group_name_H-M   'P 1'
#
loop_
_entity.id
_entity.type
_entity.pdbx_description
1 polymer ?
#
loop_
_entity_poly.entity_id
_entity_poly.type
_entity_poly.pdbx_seq_one_letter_code
_entity_poly.pdbx_strand_id
1 'polypeptide(L)'
;MDEGLGEIQPQIGKQVVLKHLAALNEFKSPGPDQLHPRVLKELAEVISEPLANIFESSWRTGEVPADWRRANVVPIFKKGKKNYPNSLTSILGKILEKIIKEVVCEHLETNAVIANSQHRFTKNKSCQNNLISFFVRVSSWVSAGNAMDSLYLDFSKAFDKVPHGKQTSKMWARQTTDRWIRNWLSKRTQRVLTNASSSSWKEVTSGVPQGSVLGLVLFNIFINYLDEGLEGMIIKFADDTKLEGIANTSEDRSRIQNNLNILERWTEIKKMKFNRDKCKILHFCSRNEMQRYRMWETWLDSSTCECEKDLGVLMDKLSTNQQCDAVAKKANRILACINSV
;
A
#
# COMPACT_ATOMS: atom_id res chain seq x y z
N MET A 1 -31.39 13.90 20.08
CA MET A 1 -30.60 15.10 19.75
C MET A 1 -29.17 14.70 19.94
N ASP A 2 -28.53 14.34 18.84
CA ASP A 2 -27.15 13.85 18.82
C ASP A 2 -26.26 15.10 18.70
N GLU A 3 -25.52 15.41 19.75
CA GLU A 3 -24.60 16.55 19.78
C GLU A 3 -23.50 16.31 18.75
N GLY A 4 -23.47 17.17 17.73
CA GLY A 4 -22.60 17.03 16.58
C GLY A 4 -21.12 16.98 16.95
N LEU A 5 -20.53 15.78 16.86
CA LEU A 5 -19.12 15.64 16.54
C LEU A 5 -18.88 16.44 15.24
N GLY A 6 -18.14 17.55 15.33
CA GLY A 6 -17.85 18.42 14.20
C GLY A 6 -17.29 17.61 13.03
N GLU A 7 -18.09 17.46 11.97
CA GLU A 7 -17.70 16.69 10.79
C GLU A 7 -16.50 17.37 10.10
N ILE A 8 -15.36 16.67 10.03
CA ILE A 8 -14.12 17.17 9.40
C ILE A 8 -14.36 17.42 7.90
N GLN A 9 -14.03 18.62 7.42
CA GLN A 9 -14.21 19.04 6.03
C GLN A 9 -12.87 19.36 5.36
N PRO A 10 -12.73 19.12 4.04
CA PRO A 10 -11.52 19.47 3.32
C PRO A 10 -11.39 20.98 3.21
N GLN A 11 -10.21 21.49 3.54
CA GLN A 11 -9.87 22.89 3.34
C GLN A 11 -9.55 23.12 1.86
N ILE A 12 -10.58 23.35 1.05
CA ILE A 12 -10.44 23.66 -0.37
C ILE A 12 -10.50 25.18 -0.52
N GLY A 13 -9.34 25.85 -0.52
CA GLY A 13 -9.25 27.29 -0.72
C GLY A 13 -8.05 27.66 -1.60
N LYS A 14 -8.06 28.87 -2.16
CA LYS A 14 -7.00 29.39 -3.04
C LYS A 14 -5.60 29.09 -2.50
N GLN A 15 -5.35 29.41 -1.23
CA GLN A 15 -4.02 29.26 -0.63
C GLN A 15 -3.56 27.80 -0.54
N VAL A 16 -4.49 26.87 -0.27
CA VAL A 16 -4.18 25.43 -0.24
C VAL A 16 -3.85 24.93 -1.64
N VAL A 17 -4.64 25.34 -2.64
CA VAL A 17 -4.40 24.97 -4.05
C VAL A 17 -3.08 25.57 -4.55
N LEU A 18 -2.83 26.85 -4.28
CA LEU A 18 -1.59 27.54 -4.62
C LEU A 18 -0.37 26.83 -4.03
N LYS A 19 -0.41 26.45 -2.75
CA LYS A 19 0.65 25.67 -2.09
C LYS A 19 0.93 24.36 -2.82
N HIS A 20 -0.11 23.64 -3.23
CA HIS A 20 0.07 22.38 -3.97
C HIS A 20 0.63 22.58 -5.39
N LEU A 21 0.22 23.65 -6.08
CA LEU A 21 0.72 24.00 -7.42
C LEU A 21 2.19 24.43 -7.36
N ALA A 22 2.56 25.28 -6.40
CA ALA A 22 3.94 25.71 -6.18
C ALA A 22 4.90 24.54 -5.86
N ALA A 23 4.39 23.50 -5.19
CA ALA A 23 5.15 22.29 -4.85
C ALA A 23 5.23 21.24 -5.98
N LEU A 24 4.74 21.53 -7.19
CA LEU A 24 4.82 20.60 -8.31
C LEU A 24 6.27 20.39 -8.76
N ASN A 25 6.59 19.13 -9.08
CA ASN A 25 7.83 18.78 -9.76
C ASN A 25 7.61 18.96 -11.28
N GLU A 26 8.29 19.96 -11.84
CA GLU A 26 8.18 20.36 -13.24
C GLU A 26 8.68 19.31 -14.24
N PHE A 27 9.52 18.38 -13.80
CA PHE A 27 10.09 17.33 -14.64
C PHE A 27 9.19 16.08 -14.76
N LYS A 28 8.00 16.09 -14.15
CA LYS A 28 7.04 14.99 -14.26
C LYS A 28 6.24 15.07 -15.55
N SER A 29 5.92 13.89 -16.10
CA SER A 29 5.05 13.79 -17.27
C SER A 29 3.60 14.16 -16.95
N PRO A 30 2.89 14.81 -17.89
CA PRO A 30 1.48 15.15 -17.74
C PRO A 30 0.58 13.91 -17.78
N GLY A 31 -0.67 14.08 -17.32
CA GLY A 31 -1.71 13.08 -17.43
C GLY A 31 -2.38 13.07 -18.82
N PRO A 32 -3.51 12.37 -18.97
CA PRO A 32 -4.30 12.39 -20.20
C PRO A 32 -4.81 13.76 -20.63
N ASP A 33 -4.95 14.68 -19.67
CA ASP A 33 -5.35 16.09 -19.84
C ASP A 33 -4.27 16.97 -20.49
N GLN A 34 -3.04 16.46 -20.68
CA GLN A 34 -1.91 17.18 -21.28
C GLN A 34 -1.48 18.47 -20.55
N LEU A 35 -1.97 18.69 -19.33
CA LEU A 35 -1.59 19.84 -18.51
C LEU A 35 -0.20 19.61 -17.91
N HIS A 36 0.81 20.26 -18.48
CA HIS A 36 2.19 20.11 -18.04
C HIS A 36 2.44 20.76 -16.66
N PRO A 37 3.14 20.10 -15.73
CA PRO A 37 3.33 20.63 -14.38
C PRO A 37 4.04 21.99 -14.34
N ARG A 38 4.96 22.24 -15.29
CA ARG A 38 5.59 23.57 -15.45
C ARG A 38 4.55 24.67 -15.69
N VAL A 39 3.63 24.48 -16.63
CA VAL A 39 2.59 25.48 -16.94
C VAL A 39 1.69 25.73 -15.73
N LEU A 40 1.29 24.66 -15.05
CA LEU A 40 0.46 24.75 -13.84
C LEU A 40 1.16 25.51 -12.69
N LYS A 41 2.49 25.36 -12.59
CA LYS A 41 3.29 26.01 -11.54
C LYS A 41 3.54 27.49 -11.86
N GLU A 42 3.90 27.81 -13.10
CA GLU A 42 4.12 29.21 -13.54
C GLU A 42 2.82 30.04 -13.45
N LEU A 43 1.68 29.43 -13.75
CA LEU A 43 0.37 30.11 -13.70
C LEU A 43 -0.33 29.99 -12.35
N ALA A 44 0.33 29.45 -11.32
CA ALA A 44 -0.32 29.03 -10.08
C ALA A 44 -1.10 30.14 -9.38
N GLU A 45 -0.56 31.37 -9.34
CA GLU A 45 -1.21 32.54 -8.74
C GLU A 45 -2.56 32.87 -9.40
N VAL A 46 -2.62 32.73 -10.73
CA VAL A 46 -3.81 33.07 -11.52
C VAL A 46 -4.84 31.96 -11.47
N ILE A 47 -4.41 30.69 -11.57
CA ILE A 47 -5.32 29.56 -11.70
C ILE A 47 -5.76 28.96 -10.36
N SER A 48 -5.10 29.31 -9.25
CA SER A 48 -5.39 28.74 -7.92
C SER A 48 -6.82 28.98 -7.45
N GLU A 49 -7.37 30.18 -7.66
CA GLU A 49 -8.73 30.55 -7.27
C GLU A 49 -9.80 29.84 -8.13
N PRO A 50 -9.76 29.88 -9.48
CA PRO A 50 -10.66 29.08 -10.31
C PRO A 50 -10.62 27.58 -9.99
N LEU A 51 -9.42 27.03 -9.77
CA LEU A 51 -9.26 25.62 -9.43
C LEU A 51 -9.83 25.28 -8.06
N ALA A 52 -9.71 26.17 -7.06
CA ALA A 52 -10.34 25.98 -5.76
C ALA A 52 -11.87 25.86 -5.91
N ASN A 53 -12.49 26.74 -6.71
CA ASN A 53 -13.93 26.69 -6.98
C ASN A 53 -14.35 25.37 -7.68
N ILE A 54 -13.55 24.91 -8.66
CA ILE A 54 -13.79 23.63 -9.35
C ILE A 54 -13.64 22.45 -8.38
N PHE A 55 -12.61 22.45 -7.53
CA PHE A 55 -12.36 21.40 -6.54
C PHE A 55 -13.46 21.34 -5.49
N GLU A 56 -13.90 22.50 -5.00
CA GLU A 56 -14.98 22.58 -4.01
C GLU A 56 -16.29 22.11 -4.62
N SER A 57 -16.62 22.58 -5.83
CA SER A 57 -17.81 22.12 -6.56
C SER A 57 -17.78 20.61 -6.78
N SER A 58 -16.66 20.07 -7.28
CA SER A 58 -16.46 18.63 -7.47
C SER A 58 -16.68 17.84 -6.19
N TRP A 59 -16.07 18.26 -5.07
CA TRP A 59 -16.22 17.58 -3.78
C TRP A 59 -17.65 17.68 -3.24
N ARG A 60 -18.28 18.86 -3.30
CA ARG A 60 -19.64 19.08 -2.79
C ARG A 60 -20.66 18.25 -3.57
N THR A 61 -20.62 18.28 -4.90
CA THR A 61 -21.56 17.50 -5.74
C THR A 61 -21.21 16.02 -5.79
N GLY A 62 -19.95 15.68 -5.56
CA GLY A 62 -19.39 14.34 -5.77
C GLY A 62 -19.07 14.07 -7.25
N GLU A 63 -19.24 15.03 -8.15
CA GLU A 63 -18.94 14.86 -9.57
C GLU A 63 -17.44 14.97 -9.82
N VAL A 64 -16.88 13.94 -10.44
CA VAL A 64 -15.46 13.91 -10.81
C VAL A 64 -15.35 14.15 -12.33
N PRO A 65 -14.52 15.09 -12.81
CA PRO A 65 -14.20 15.23 -14.22
C PRO A 65 -13.69 13.93 -14.84
N ALA A 66 -14.09 13.65 -16.08
CA ALA A 66 -13.70 12.42 -16.78
C ALA A 66 -12.19 12.28 -16.94
N ASP A 67 -11.48 13.39 -17.16
CA ASP A 67 -10.03 13.38 -17.33
C ASP A 67 -9.28 13.02 -16.04
N TRP A 68 -9.88 13.26 -14.87
CA TRP A 68 -9.30 12.85 -13.59
C TRP A 68 -9.46 11.35 -13.32
N ARG A 69 -10.40 10.70 -14.03
CA ARG A 69 -10.65 9.25 -13.97
C ARG A 69 -9.96 8.46 -15.09
N ARG A 70 -9.21 9.14 -15.96
CA ARG A 70 -8.43 8.55 -17.04
C ARG A 70 -6.98 8.33 -16.63
N ALA A 71 -6.38 7.25 -17.12
CA ALA A 71 -4.96 6.97 -16.93
C ALA A 71 -4.27 6.58 -18.24
N ASN A 72 -3.09 7.16 -18.48
CA ASN A 72 -2.15 6.66 -19.49
C ASN A 72 -1.17 5.70 -18.82
N VAL A 73 -1.17 4.44 -19.22
CA VAL A 73 -0.26 3.42 -18.73
C VAL A 73 0.98 3.39 -19.61
N VAL A 74 2.13 3.77 -19.04
CA VAL A 74 3.42 3.72 -19.72
C VAL A 74 4.21 2.51 -19.18
N PRO A 75 4.58 1.53 -20.02
CA PRO A 75 5.42 0.42 -19.61
C PRO A 75 6.85 0.92 -19.36
N ILE A 76 7.32 0.82 -18.12
CA ILE A 76 8.70 1.16 -17.76
C ILE A 76 9.54 -0.13 -17.74
N PHE A 77 10.57 -0.17 -18.57
CA PHE A 77 11.52 -1.27 -18.60
C PHE A 77 12.48 -1.17 -17.41
N LYS A 78 12.43 -2.11 -16.46
CA LYS A 78 13.43 -2.23 -15.39
C LYS A 78 14.42 -3.35 -15.73
N LYS A 79 15.70 -2.97 -15.86
CA LYS A 79 16.93 -3.81 -15.95
C LYS A 79 16.67 -5.30 -16.19
N GLY A 80 16.15 -5.62 -17.39
CA GLY A 80 16.33 -6.91 -18.03
C GLY A 80 15.24 -7.97 -17.93
N LYS A 81 14.10 -7.78 -17.22
CA LYS A 81 13.09 -8.88 -17.17
C LYS A 81 11.60 -8.52 -17.29
N LYS A 82 11.10 -7.34 -16.89
CA LYS A 82 9.66 -7.00 -17.01
C LYS A 82 9.36 -5.51 -17.21
N ASN A 83 8.30 -5.25 -17.98
CA ASN A 83 7.63 -3.96 -18.06
C ASN A 83 6.77 -3.76 -16.81
N TYR A 84 7.07 -2.73 -16.03
CA TYR A 84 6.23 -2.30 -14.92
C TYR A 84 5.31 -1.19 -15.42
N PRO A 85 3.98 -1.39 -15.48
CA PRO A 85 3.07 -0.33 -15.88
C PRO A 85 3.16 0.82 -14.87
N ASN A 86 3.25 2.05 -15.36
CA ASN A 86 3.12 3.25 -14.54
C ASN A 86 1.95 4.08 -15.05
N SER A 87 1.02 4.42 -14.17
CA SER A 87 -0.19 5.16 -14.53
C SER A 87 0.01 6.66 -14.36
N LEU A 88 0.02 7.37 -15.48
CA LEU A 88 -0.05 8.83 -15.51
C LEU A 88 -1.53 9.25 -15.45
N THR A 89 -1.93 9.86 -14.35
CA THR A 89 -3.27 10.45 -14.13
C THR A 89 -3.16 11.98 -14.05
N SER A 90 -4.30 12.67 -14.16
CA SER A 90 -4.39 14.14 -14.10
C SER A 90 -3.67 14.70 -12.86
N ILE A 91 -2.87 15.75 -13.07
CA ILE A 91 -2.16 16.44 -11.99
C ILE A 91 -3.17 17.15 -11.08
N LEU A 92 -4.17 17.78 -11.66
CA LEU A 92 -5.24 18.46 -10.92
C LEU A 92 -6.06 17.46 -10.09
N GLY A 93 -6.41 16.31 -10.69
CA GLY A 93 -7.06 15.22 -9.95
C GLY A 93 -6.23 14.76 -8.76
N LYS A 94 -4.90 14.60 -8.92
CA LYS A 94 -3.99 14.26 -7.81
C LYS A 94 -3.93 15.31 -6.72
N ILE A 95 -4.08 16.60 -7.04
CA ILE A 95 -4.12 17.67 -6.03
C ILE A 95 -5.38 17.51 -5.17
N LEU A 96 -6.55 17.34 -5.80
CA LEU A 96 -7.79 17.12 -5.05
C LEU A 96 -7.76 15.81 -4.24
N GLU A 97 -7.18 14.73 -4.78
CA GLU A 97 -6.94 13.50 -4.04
C GLU A 97 -6.11 13.74 -2.76
N LYS A 98 -5.08 14.61 -2.79
CA LYS A 98 -4.28 14.95 -1.60
C LYS A 98 -5.10 15.69 -0.55
N ILE A 99 -5.88 16.68 -0.98
CA ILE A 99 -6.72 17.47 -0.07
C ILE A 99 -7.76 16.57 0.60
N ILE A 100 -8.43 15.71 -0.17
CA ILE A 100 -9.42 14.75 0.37
C ILE A 100 -8.74 13.72 1.27
N LYS A 101 -7.53 13.27 0.90
CA LYS A 101 -6.74 12.34 1.73
C LYS A 101 -6.51 12.90 3.13
N GLU A 102 -6.21 14.19 3.29
CA GLU A 102 -5.93 14.78 4.60
C GLU A 102 -7.12 14.60 5.56
N VAL A 103 -8.33 14.89 5.08
CA VAL A 103 -9.59 14.67 5.82
C VAL A 103 -9.82 13.21 6.17
N VAL A 104 -9.60 12.32 5.20
CA VAL A 104 -9.77 10.87 5.42
C VAL A 104 -8.78 10.40 6.47
N CYS A 105 -7.51 10.78 6.38
CA CYS A 105 -6.49 10.41 7.37
C CYS A 105 -6.83 10.96 8.77
N GLU A 106 -7.24 12.22 8.87
CA GLU A 106 -7.63 12.83 10.14
C GLU A 106 -8.82 12.09 10.77
N HIS A 107 -9.84 11.76 9.99
CA HIS A 107 -10.97 10.98 10.48
C HIS A 107 -10.57 9.58 10.97
N LEU A 108 -9.69 8.89 10.23
CA LEU A 108 -9.19 7.56 10.61
C LEU A 108 -8.36 7.61 11.90
N GLU A 109 -7.58 8.67 12.11
CA GLU A 109 -6.81 8.91 13.34
C GLU A 109 -7.73 9.22 14.52
N THR A 110 -8.65 10.17 14.37
CA THR A 110 -9.57 10.62 15.44
C THR A 110 -10.52 9.51 15.91
N ASN A 111 -10.97 8.65 15.01
CA ASN A 111 -11.92 7.57 15.34
C ASN A 111 -11.24 6.21 15.57
N ALA A 112 -9.90 6.16 15.62
CA ALA A 112 -9.11 4.93 15.81
C ALA A 112 -9.53 3.77 14.88
N VAL A 113 -9.90 4.09 13.63
CA VAL A 113 -10.44 3.10 12.68
C VAL A 113 -9.36 2.12 12.22
N ILE A 114 -8.11 2.58 12.11
CA ILE A 114 -6.99 1.72 11.70
C ILE A 114 -6.41 1.01 12.93
N ALA A 115 -6.40 -0.32 12.88
CA ALA A 115 -5.80 -1.16 13.91
C ALA A 115 -4.28 -0.91 14.03
N ASN A 116 -3.76 -1.08 15.25
CA ASN A 116 -2.33 -0.86 15.54
C ASN A 116 -1.38 -1.79 14.75
N SER A 117 -1.89 -2.89 14.20
CA SER A 117 -1.19 -3.88 13.36
C SER A 117 -0.73 -3.35 11.99
N GLN A 118 -1.27 -2.22 11.52
CA GLN A 118 -0.83 -1.59 10.26
C GLN A 118 0.29 -0.58 10.53
N HIS A 119 1.43 -0.76 9.85
CA HIS A 119 2.61 0.09 9.98
C HIS A 119 2.91 0.97 8.77
N ARG A 120 2.38 0.68 7.58
CA ARG A 120 2.67 1.48 6.37
C ARG A 120 1.59 2.55 6.17
N PHE A 121 2.03 3.77 5.81
CA PHE A 121 1.19 4.95 5.56
C PHE A 121 0.30 5.44 6.72
N THR A 122 0.60 5.04 7.96
CA THR A 122 0.11 5.69 9.17
C THR A 122 1.15 6.71 9.67
N LYS A 123 0.71 7.84 10.20
CA LYS A 123 1.60 8.86 10.77
C LYS A 123 2.51 8.23 11.84
N ASN A 124 3.80 8.60 11.85
CA ASN A 124 4.82 8.12 12.81
C ASN A 124 5.18 6.62 12.76
N LYS A 125 4.76 5.85 11.75
CA LYS A 125 5.25 4.47 11.54
C LYS A 125 6.05 4.38 10.23
N SER A 126 7.24 3.80 10.31
CA SER A 126 8.18 3.63 9.20
C SER A 126 8.48 2.16 8.95
N CYS A 127 9.09 1.86 7.80
CA CYS A 127 9.69 0.54 7.52
C CYS A 127 10.62 0.11 8.67
N GLN A 128 11.43 1.03 9.17
CA GLN A 128 12.38 0.78 10.25
C GLN A 128 11.70 0.42 11.58
N ASN A 129 10.62 1.11 11.95
CA ASN A 129 9.89 0.79 13.19
C ASN A 129 9.19 -0.58 13.12
N ASN A 130 8.72 -0.97 11.94
CA ASN A 130 8.17 -2.31 11.70
C ASN A 130 9.25 -3.38 11.91
N LEU A 131 10.41 -3.20 11.26
CA LEU A 131 11.53 -4.12 11.40
C LEU A 131 12.04 -4.21 12.85
N ILE A 132 12.20 -3.08 13.55
CA ILE A 132 12.65 -3.09 14.96
C ILE A 132 11.63 -3.82 15.85
N SER A 133 10.33 -3.54 15.69
CA SER A 133 9.28 -4.22 16.45
C SER A 133 9.23 -5.72 16.19
N PHE A 134 9.53 -6.14 14.96
CA PHE A 134 9.73 -7.54 14.60
C PHE A 134 10.93 -8.13 15.33
N PHE A 135 12.12 -7.53 15.19
CA PHE A 135 13.36 -8.05 15.76
C PHE A 135 13.34 -8.14 17.28
N VAL A 136 12.92 -7.08 17.98
CA VAL A 136 12.86 -7.06 19.45
C VAL A 136 12.01 -8.22 19.97
N ARG A 137 10.91 -8.50 19.30
CA ARG A 137 9.97 -9.55 19.68
C ARG A 137 10.46 -10.94 19.34
N VAL A 138 10.95 -11.17 18.13
CA VAL A 138 11.51 -12.48 17.76
C VAL A 138 12.67 -12.80 18.71
N SER A 139 13.55 -11.82 18.97
CA SER A 139 14.62 -11.95 19.95
C SER A 139 14.09 -12.25 21.36
N SER A 140 13.02 -11.62 21.83
CA SER A 140 12.46 -11.91 23.15
C SER A 140 11.91 -13.34 23.27
N TRP A 141 11.17 -13.80 22.25
CA TRP A 141 10.61 -15.16 22.25
C TRP A 141 11.69 -16.23 22.19
N VAL A 142 12.68 -16.04 21.31
CA VAL A 142 13.83 -16.95 21.17
C VAL A 142 14.68 -16.96 22.44
N SER A 143 14.92 -15.80 23.07
CA SER A 143 15.67 -15.71 24.33
C SER A 143 14.95 -16.40 25.50
N ALA A 144 13.62 -16.40 25.48
CA ALA A 144 12.80 -17.17 26.42
C ALA A 144 12.72 -18.67 26.09
N GLY A 145 13.44 -19.14 25.06
CA GLY A 145 13.50 -20.55 24.67
C GLY A 145 12.31 -21.04 23.84
N ASN A 146 11.45 -20.15 23.36
CA ASN A 146 10.28 -20.52 22.56
C ASN A 146 10.66 -20.73 21.09
N ALA A 147 10.13 -21.80 20.49
CA ALA A 147 10.03 -21.97 19.05
C ALA A 147 8.98 -21.00 18.50
N MET A 148 9.25 -20.41 17.35
CA MET A 148 8.37 -19.44 16.71
C MET A 148 8.43 -19.60 15.19
N ASP A 149 7.29 -19.48 14.54
CA ASP A 149 7.18 -19.45 13.08
C ASP A 149 6.66 -18.10 12.61
N SER A 150 7.25 -17.61 11.51
CA SER A 150 6.81 -16.40 10.81
C SER A 150 6.51 -16.72 9.36
N LEU A 151 5.25 -16.54 8.97
CA LEU A 151 4.76 -16.74 7.61
C LEU A 151 4.73 -15.39 6.90
N TYR A 152 5.60 -15.23 5.91
CA TYR A 152 5.61 -14.10 5.00
C TYR A 152 4.58 -14.35 3.90
N LEU A 153 3.60 -13.46 3.79
CA LEU A 153 2.47 -13.55 2.87
C LEU A 153 2.49 -12.35 1.92
N ASP A 154 2.64 -12.61 0.62
CA ASP A 154 2.63 -11.57 -0.43
C ASP A 154 1.32 -11.63 -1.21
N PHE A 155 0.68 -10.48 -1.44
CA PHE A 155 -0.55 -10.42 -2.24
C PHE A 155 -0.26 -10.30 -3.74
N SER A 156 -0.99 -11.07 -4.56
CA SER A 156 -0.92 -10.95 -6.01
C SER A 156 -1.61 -9.68 -6.50
N LYS A 157 -0.83 -8.66 -6.88
CA LYS A 157 -1.32 -7.39 -7.46
C LYS A 157 -2.35 -6.71 -6.54
N ALA A 158 -2.00 -6.53 -5.26
CA ALA A 158 -2.91 -6.07 -4.22
C ALA A 158 -3.67 -4.77 -4.58
N PHE A 159 -2.97 -3.78 -5.12
CA PHE A 159 -3.57 -2.50 -5.53
C PHE A 159 -4.57 -2.62 -6.68
N ASP A 160 -4.42 -3.61 -7.56
CA ASP A 160 -5.33 -3.84 -8.71
C ASP A 160 -6.64 -4.52 -8.27
N LYS A 161 -6.71 -5.02 -7.04
CA LYS A 161 -7.80 -5.86 -6.53
C LYS A 161 -8.73 -5.18 -5.54
N VAL A 162 -8.42 -3.94 -5.12
CA VAL A 162 -9.30 -3.18 -4.23
C VAL A 162 -10.69 -3.04 -4.86
N PRO A 163 -11.75 -3.59 -4.25
CA PRO A 163 -13.09 -3.55 -4.82
C PRO A 163 -13.66 -2.13 -4.73
N HIS A 164 -14.34 -1.69 -5.79
CA HIS A 164 -14.99 -0.38 -5.85
C HIS A 164 -16.36 -0.35 -5.17
N GLY A 165 -16.95 -1.52 -4.92
CA GLY A 165 -18.24 -1.68 -4.25
C GLY A 165 -18.09 -2.36 -2.90
N LYS A 166 -18.70 -1.77 -1.86
CA LYS A 166 -18.79 -2.23 -0.45
C LYS A 166 -17.68 -1.77 0.51
N GLN A 167 -17.28 -0.50 0.47
CA GLN A 167 -16.77 0.15 1.69
C GLN A 167 -17.98 0.72 2.46
N THR A 168 -18.05 0.43 3.77
CA THR A 168 -19.20 0.77 4.62
C THR A 168 -19.21 2.26 4.93
N SER A 169 -20.41 2.82 5.12
CA SER A 169 -20.62 4.26 5.39
C SER A 169 -19.90 4.76 6.65
N LYS A 170 -19.61 3.87 7.61
CA LYS A 170 -18.89 4.19 8.87
C LYS A 170 -17.41 4.55 8.67
N MET A 171 -16.85 4.32 7.48
CA MET A 171 -15.41 4.47 7.22
C MET A 171 -15.05 5.88 6.74
N TRP A 172 -16.04 6.72 6.49
CA TRP A 172 -15.86 8.00 5.84
C TRP A 172 -16.19 9.16 6.76
N ALA A 173 -15.34 10.18 6.71
CA ALA A 173 -15.55 11.41 7.45
C ALA A 173 -16.92 12.05 7.19
N ARG A 174 -17.41 11.98 5.94
CA ARG A 174 -18.66 12.59 5.49
C ARG A 174 -19.27 11.82 4.32
N GLN A 175 -20.60 11.91 4.19
CA GLN A 175 -21.32 11.35 3.03
C GLN A 175 -20.87 11.96 1.70
N THR A 176 -20.50 13.25 1.69
CA THR A 176 -19.96 13.94 0.49
C THR A 176 -18.62 13.34 0.07
N THR A 177 -17.72 13.11 1.03
CA THR A 177 -16.42 12.48 0.79
C THR A 177 -16.57 11.04 0.31
N ASP A 178 -17.47 10.24 0.92
CA ASP A 178 -17.80 8.89 0.44
C ASP A 178 -18.28 8.92 -1.02
N ARG A 179 -19.25 9.78 -1.32
CA ARG A 179 -19.80 9.92 -2.67
C ARG A 179 -18.73 10.30 -3.68
N TRP A 180 -17.86 11.25 -3.35
CA TRP A 180 -16.76 11.64 -4.23
C TRP A 180 -15.79 10.48 -4.48
N ILE A 181 -15.39 9.74 -3.43
CA ILE A 181 -14.47 8.59 -3.54
C ILE A 181 -15.08 7.49 -4.41
N ARG A 182 -16.36 7.16 -4.20
CA ARG A 182 -17.07 6.17 -5.03
C ARG A 182 -17.10 6.60 -6.49
N ASN A 183 -17.41 7.87 -6.75
CA ASN A 183 -17.45 8.40 -8.11
C ASN A 183 -16.06 8.48 -8.76
N TRP A 184 -15.00 8.76 -7.99
CA TRP A 184 -13.61 8.73 -8.43
C TRP A 184 -13.13 7.31 -8.78
N LEU A 185 -13.58 6.29 -8.03
CA LEU A 185 -13.30 4.88 -8.33
C LEU A 185 -14.13 4.34 -9.51
N SER A 186 -15.32 4.88 -9.74
CA SER A 186 -16.25 4.42 -10.77
C SER A 186 -15.87 4.87 -12.19
N LYS A 187 -16.31 4.13 -13.21
CA LYS A 187 -16.20 4.52 -14.65
C LYS A 187 -14.79 4.98 -15.05
N ARG A 188 -13.76 4.40 -14.44
CA ARG A 188 -12.38 4.72 -14.80
C ARG A 188 -12.01 4.03 -16.09
N THR A 189 -11.16 4.69 -16.85
CA THR A 189 -10.62 4.15 -18.10
C THR A 189 -9.11 4.31 -18.14
N GLN A 190 -8.45 3.39 -18.80
CA GLN A 190 -7.02 3.43 -19.02
C GLN A 190 -6.68 3.05 -20.46
N ARG A 191 -5.55 3.53 -20.96
CA ARG A 191 -4.97 3.10 -22.23
C ARG A 191 -3.47 2.93 -22.09
N VAL A 192 -2.88 2.09 -22.91
CA VAL A 192 -1.42 1.90 -22.95
C VAL A 192 -0.83 2.86 -23.95
N LEU A 193 0.22 3.58 -23.54
CA LEU A 193 1.04 4.38 -24.43
C LEU A 193 2.34 3.64 -24.74
N THR A 194 2.66 3.55 -26.02
CA THR A 194 3.98 3.15 -26.51
C THR A 194 4.60 4.32 -27.28
N ASN A 195 5.89 4.29 -27.55
CA ASN A 195 6.57 5.39 -28.25
C ASN A 195 5.95 5.74 -29.63
N ALA A 196 5.23 4.81 -30.26
CA ALA A 196 4.67 4.99 -31.60
C ALA A 196 3.14 5.12 -31.65
N SER A 197 2.40 4.74 -30.60
CA SER A 197 0.94 4.71 -30.63
C SER A 197 0.29 4.57 -29.26
N SER A 198 -0.99 4.91 -29.18
CA SER A 198 -1.86 4.67 -28.02
C SER A 198 -2.88 3.58 -28.31
N SER A 199 -3.12 2.68 -27.36
CA SER A 199 -4.24 1.74 -27.44
C SER A 199 -5.59 2.45 -27.34
N SER A 200 -6.66 1.73 -27.66
CA SER A 200 -8.01 2.15 -27.27
C SER A 200 -8.16 2.25 -25.75
N TRP A 201 -9.13 3.04 -25.32
CA TRP A 201 -9.51 3.14 -23.91
C TRP A 201 -10.19 1.85 -23.46
N LYS A 202 -9.82 1.37 -22.28
CA LYS A 202 -10.44 0.21 -21.63
C LYS A 202 -10.89 0.56 -20.23
N GLU A 203 -12.05 0.08 -19.84
CA GLU A 203 -12.58 0.29 -18.49
C GLU A 203 -11.74 -0.44 -17.43
N VAL A 204 -11.64 0.17 -16.26
CA VAL A 204 -10.96 -0.38 -15.09
C VAL A 204 -12.01 -0.72 -14.03
N THR A 205 -12.30 -2.00 -13.89
CA THR A 205 -13.40 -2.51 -13.05
C THR A 205 -12.99 -2.80 -11.60
N SER A 206 -11.70 -2.72 -11.26
CA SER A 206 -11.18 -2.93 -9.91
C SER A 206 -9.85 -2.21 -9.68
N GLY A 207 -9.49 -2.04 -8.41
CA GLY A 207 -8.20 -1.53 -7.98
C GLY A 207 -8.08 -0.01 -7.92
N VAL A 208 -6.99 0.49 -7.40
CA VAL A 208 -6.69 1.94 -7.32
C VAL A 208 -5.62 2.30 -8.36
N PRO A 209 -5.61 3.52 -8.91
CA PRO A 209 -4.60 3.89 -9.90
C PRO A 209 -3.22 3.86 -9.27
N GLN A 210 -2.25 3.21 -9.93
CA GLN A 210 -0.88 3.20 -9.46
C GLN A 210 -0.32 4.64 -9.42
N GLY A 211 0.19 5.06 -8.26
CA GLY A 211 0.64 6.44 -8.03
C GLY A 211 -0.46 7.39 -7.51
N SER A 212 -1.67 6.90 -7.26
CA SER A 212 -2.69 7.63 -6.47
C SER A 212 -2.29 7.67 -5.00
N VAL A 213 -2.31 8.86 -4.42
CA VAL A 213 -2.04 9.07 -2.99
C VAL A 213 -3.22 8.65 -2.11
N LEU A 214 -4.44 8.84 -2.59
CA LEU A 214 -5.67 8.43 -1.91
C LEU A 214 -5.86 6.92 -2.04
N GLY A 215 -5.50 6.33 -3.17
CA GLY A 215 -5.53 4.89 -3.41
C GLY A 215 -4.75 4.08 -2.37
N LEU A 216 -3.60 4.59 -1.91
CA LEU A 216 -2.82 3.97 -0.84
C LEU A 216 -3.58 3.95 0.49
N VAL A 217 -4.29 5.02 0.82
CA VAL A 217 -5.10 5.12 2.04
C VAL A 217 -6.31 4.19 1.96
N LEU A 218 -6.97 4.14 0.80
CA LEU A 218 -8.08 3.21 0.55
C LEU A 218 -7.65 1.74 0.66
N PHE A 219 -6.44 1.41 0.18
CA PHE A 219 -5.86 0.08 0.34
C PHE A 219 -5.62 -0.25 1.81
N ASN A 220 -5.05 0.68 2.58
CA ASN A 220 -4.84 0.50 4.02
C ASN A 220 -6.14 0.27 4.78
N ILE A 221 -7.15 1.07 4.47
CA ILE A 221 -8.49 0.91 5.02
C ILE A 221 -9.05 -0.48 4.68
N PHE A 222 -8.87 -0.95 3.44
CA PHE A 222 -9.35 -2.25 3.00
C PHE A 222 -8.66 -3.42 3.73
N ILE A 223 -7.33 -3.39 3.85
CA ILE A 223 -6.54 -4.43 4.51
C ILE A 223 -6.63 -4.35 6.05
N ASN A 224 -7.23 -3.29 6.60
CA ASN A 224 -7.40 -3.13 8.04
C ASN A 224 -8.16 -4.32 8.66
N TYR A 225 -9.20 -4.79 7.98
CA TYR A 225 -10.06 -5.89 8.40
C TYR A 225 -9.47 -7.29 8.14
N LEU A 226 -8.20 -7.38 7.75
CA LEU A 226 -7.54 -8.68 7.54
C LEU A 226 -7.38 -9.47 8.85
N ASP A 227 -7.37 -8.76 9.98
CA ASP A 227 -7.06 -9.34 11.30
C ASP A 227 -8.31 -9.87 12.03
N GLU A 228 -9.49 -9.61 11.47
CA GLU A 228 -10.76 -10.01 12.08
C GLU A 228 -10.84 -11.53 12.22
N GLY A 229 -10.94 -12.00 13.46
CA GLY A 229 -11.09 -13.42 13.78
C GLY A 229 -9.78 -14.19 13.93
N LEU A 230 -8.61 -13.54 13.82
CA LEU A 230 -7.32 -14.21 14.05
C LEU A 230 -6.98 -14.31 15.54
N GLU A 231 -6.41 -15.45 15.93
CA GLU A 231 -5.84 -15.67 17.26
C GLU A 231 -4.34 -15.46 17.25
N GLY A 232 -3.86 -14.32 17.72
CA GLY A 232 -2.43 -14.00 17.75
C GLY A 232 -2.12 -12.72 17.00
N MET A 233 -0.89 -12.59 16.50
CA MET A 233 -0.38 -11.33 15.96
C MET A 233 -0.12 -11.43 14.45
N ILE A 234 -0.64 -10.43 13.74
CA ILE A 234 -0.39 -10.18 12.33
C ILE A 234 0.23 -8.81 12.18
N ILE A 235 1.33 -8.72 11.44
CA ILE A 235 1.98 -7.45 11.11
C ILE A 235 1.69 -7.14 9.65
N LYS A 236 1.18 -5.94 9.37
CA LYS A 236 0.90 -5.48 8.01
C LYS A 236 1.83 -4.34 7.62
N PHE A 237 2.38 -4.42 6.42
CA PHE A 237 3.13 -3.34 5.76
C PHE A 237 2.63 -3.14 4.32
N ALA A 238 1.43 -2.59 4.20
CA ALA A 238 0.60 -2.64 2.99
C ALA A 238 0.44 -4.06 2.43
N ASP A 239 1.09 -4.39 1.32
CA ASP A 239 0.95 -5.68 0.63
C ASP A 239 1.77 -6.81 1.30
N ASP A 240 2.83 -6.46 2.02
CA ASP A 240 3.60 -7.42 2.81
C ASP A 240 2.87 -7.69 4.13
N THR A 241 2.47 -8.94 4.36
CA THR A 241 1.81 -9.38 5.59
C THR A 241 2.62 -10.48 6.25
N LYS A 242 2.77 -10.41 7.57
CA LYS A 242 3.44 -11.45 8.36
C LYS A 242 2.47 -12.01 9.39
N LEU A 243 2.25 -13.32 9.34
CA LEU A 243 1.55 -14.06 10.38
C LEU A 243 2.58 -14.71 11.29
N GLU A 244 2.50 -14.46 12.58
CA GLU A 244 3.50 -14.90 13.55
C GLU A 244 2.85 -15.63 14.72
N GLY A 245 3.51 -16.68 15.19
CA GLY A 245 3.07 -17.40 16.38
C GLY A 245 4.17 -18.23 17.01
N ILE A 246 3.99 -18.51 18.30
CA ILE A 246 4.76 -19.54 19.01
C ILE A 246 4.44 -20.90 18.38
N ALA A 247 5.42 -21.79 18.34
CA ALA A 247 5.33 -23.11 17.71
C ALA A 247 5.89 -24.23 18.60
N ASN A 248 5.83 -24.06 19.94
CA ASN A 248 6.39 -25.02 20.91
C ASN A 248 5.66 -26.36 20.88
N THR A 249 4.34 -26.32 20.74
CA THR A 249 3.46 -27.49 20.81
C THR A 249 2.70 -27.70 19.50
N SER A 250 2.12 -28.89 19.34
CA SER A 250 1.28 -29.22 18.19
C SER A 250 0.03 -28.33 18.10
N GLU A 251 -0.48 -27.91 19.25
CA GLU A 251 -1.60 -27.01 19.44
C GLU A 251 -1.23 -25.59 18.97
N ASP A 252 -0.04 -25.11 19.31
CA ASP A 252 0.42 -23.79 18.87
C ASP A 252 0.51 -23.72 17.34
N ARG A 253 1.08 -24.77 16.73
CA ARG A 253 1.20 -24.89 15.27
C ARG A 253 -0.16 -25.02 14.61
N SER A 254 -1.11 -25.72 15.24
CA SER A 254 -2.49 -25.81 14.77
C SER A 254 -3.18 -24.44 14.78
N ARG A 255 -2.90 -23.58 15.76
CA ARG A 255 -3.41 -22.18 15.79
C ARG A 255 -2.85 -21.35 14.64
N ILE A 256 -1.55 -21.47 14.33
CA ILE A 256 -0.95 -20.78 13.17
C ILE A 256 -1.60 -21.26 11.86
N GLN A 257 -1.81 -22.56 11.70
CA GLN A 257 -2.51 -23.11 10.53
C GLN A 257 -3.97 -22.62 10.45
N ASN A 258 -4.68 -22.53 11.57
CA ASN A 258 -6.05 -22.03 11.60
C ASN A 258 -6.12 -20.55 11.18
N ASN A 259 -5.21 -19.72 11.69
CA ASN A 259 -5.07 -18.32 11.25
C ASN A 259 -4.80 -18.21 9.75
N LEU A 260 -3.92 -19.07 9.21
CA LEU A 260 -3.65 -19.11 7.79
C LEU A 260 -4.91 -19.46 6.98
N ASN A 261 -5.73 -20.41 7.44
CA ASN A 261 -7.01 -20.77 6.82
C ASN A 261 -8.04 -19.63 6.88
N ILE A 262 -8.06 -18.85 7.96
CA ILE A 262 -8.93 -17.67 8.09
C ILE A 262 -8.52 -16.61 7.07
N LEU A 263 -7.21 -16.34 6.96
CA LEU A 263 -6.65 -15.43 5.95
C LEU A 263 -6.98 -15.91 4.54
N GLU A 264 -6.83 -17.20 4.28
CA GLU A 264 -7.17 -17.85 3.01
C GLU A 264 -8.62 -17.54 2.62
N ARG A 265 -9.58 -17.84 3.51
CA ARG A 265 -11.00 -17.57 3.31
C ARG A 265 -11.28 -16.08 3.10
N TRP A 266 -10.61 -15.20 3.84
CA TRP A 266 -10.71 -13.75 3.65
C TRP A 266 -10.29 -13.36 2.23
N THR A 267 -9.18 -13.90 1.72
CA THR A 267 -8.69 -13.60 0.36
C THR A 267 -9.66 -14.03 -0.73
N GLU A 268 -10.37 -15.14 -0.54
CA GLU A 268 -11.38 -15.64 -1.47
C GLU A 268 -12.60 -14.72 -1.52
N ILE A 269 -13.15 -14.37 -0.35
CA ILE A 269 -14.30 -13.46 -0.22
C ILE A 269 -13.97 -12.11 -0.85
N LYS A 270 -12.76 -11.60 -0.59
CA LYS A 270 -12.29 -10.29 -1.03
C LYS A 270 -11.68 -10.30 -2.44
N LYS A 271 -11.58 -11.47 -3.09
CA LYS A 271 -11.02 -11.67 -4.44
C LYS A 271 -9.57 -11.15 -4.59
N MET A 272 -8.77 -11.23 -3.52
CA MET A 272 -7.38 -10.77 -3.47
C MET A 272 -6.45 -11.89 -3.01
N LYS A 273 -6.09 -12.79 -3.94
CA LYS A 273 -5.29 -13.99 -3.65
C LYS A 273 -3.85 -13.68 -3.29
N PHE A 274 -3.25 -14.53 -2.46
CA PHE A 274 -1.80 -14.53 -2.22
C PHE A 274 -1.01 -14.97 -3.47
N ASN A 275 0.23 -14.50 -3.57
CA ASN A 275 1.23 -14.98 -4.51
C ASN A 275 2.04 -16.08 -3.83
N ARG A 276 1.60 -17.32 -3.99
CA ARG A 276 2.20 -18.49 -3.34
C ARG A 276 3.72 -18.57 -3.52
N ASP A 277 4.23 -18.34 -4.74
CA ASP A 277 5.66 -18.47 -5.06
C ASP A 277 6.54 -17.47 -4.32
N LYS A 278 5.93 -16.46 -3.70
CA LYS A 278 6.59 -15.46 -2.86
C LYS A 278 6.23 -15.58 -1.39
N CYS A 279 5.24 -16.40 -1.03
CA CYS A 279 4.93 -16.70 0.35
C CYS A 279 5.98 -17.67 0.90
N LYS A 280 6.45 -17.42 2.13
CA LYS A 280 7.55 -18.19 2.73
C LYS A 280 7.35 -18.37 4.22
N ILE A 281 8.03 -19.37 4.78
CA ILE A 281 8.03 -19.65 6.21
C ILE A 281 9.46 -19.49 6.74
N LEU A 282 9.62 -18.72 7.81
CA LEU A 282 10.83 -18.70 8.63
C LEU A 282 10.56 -19.35 9.97
N HIS A 283 11.43 -20.29 10.33
CA HIS A 283 11.43 -20.97 11.62
C HIS A 283 12.53 -20.37 12.51
N PHE A 284 12.17 -19.97 13.71
CA PHE A 284 13.09 -19.44 14.72
C PHE A 284 13.23 -20.41 15.89
N CYS A 285 14.39 -20.35 16.54
CA CYS A 285 14.88 -21.26 17.59
C CYS A 285 15.36 -22.62 17.05
N SER A 286 16.47 -23.12 17.61
CA SER A 286 17.07 -24.41 17.23
C SER A 286 16.23 -25.62 17.64
N ARG A 287 15.28 -25.45 18.57
CA ARG A 287 14.36 -26.50 19.04
C ARG A 287 13.07 -26.58 18.23
N ASN A 288 12.92 -25.76 17.19
CA ASN A 288 11.72 -25.73 16.35
C ASN A 288 11.63 -27.00 15.49
N GLU A 289 10.45 -27.63 15.46
CA GLU A 289 10.17 -28.84 14.67
C GLU A 289 10.08 -28.60 13.15
N MET A 290 10.17 -27.34 12.70
CA MET A 290 10.11 -26.93 11.30
C MET A 290 8.83 -27.40 10.59
N GLN A 291 7.69 -27.20 11.26
CA GLN A 291 6.39 -27.59 10.75
C GLN A 291 6.05 -26.89 9.44
N ARG A 292 5.55 -27.67 8.48
CA ARG A 292 5.02 -27.11 7.23
C ARG A 292 3.58 -26.65 7.41
N TYR A 293 3.25 -25.55 6.76
CA TYR A 293 1.89 -25.02 6.71
C TYR A 293 1.30 -25.19 5.31
N ARG A 294 0.00 -25.49 5.27
CA ARG A 294 -0.75 -25.69 4.03
C ARG A 294 -1.49 -24.41 3.65
N MET A 295 -1.42 -24.05 2.38
CA MET A 295 -2.11 -22.93 1.77
C MET A 295 -2.90 -23.50 0.57
N TRP A 296 -4.23 -23.51 0.68
CA TRP A 296 -5.16 -24.29 -0.17
C TRP A 296 -4.81 -25.80 -0.18
N GLU A 297 -4.66 -26.39 -1.37
CA GLU A 297 -4.33 -27.82 -1.56
C GLU A 297 -2.81 -28.07 -1.55
N THR A 298 -2.01 -27.04 -1.28
CA THR A 298 -0.55 -27.11 -1.45
C THR A 298 0.21 -26.71 -0.20
N TRP A 299 1.38 -27.28 -0.01
CA TRP A 299 2.29 -26.85 1.06
C TRP A 299 2.99 -25.55 0.66
N LEU A 300 3.11 -24.64 1.62
CA LEU A 300 4.04 -23.53 1.49
C LEU A 300 5.46 -24.08 1.42
N ASP A 301 6.30 -23.39 0.63
CA ASP A 301 7.71 -23.66 0.66
C ASP A 301 8.22 -23.20 2.03
N SER A 302 8.64 -24.17 2.84
CA SER A 302 9.56 -23.88 3.92
C SER A 302 10.85 -23.47 3.23
N SER A 303 11.15 -22.19 3.23
CA SER A 303 12.54 -21.79 3.09
C SER A 303 13.27 -22.38 4.28
N THR A 304 13.90 -23.54 4.08
CA THR A 304 15.16 -23.86 4.75
C THR A 304 16.26 -22.87 4.37
N CYS A 305 15.98 -21.93 3.45
CA CYS A 305 16.81 -20.76 3.23
C CYS A 305 16.93 -19.96 4.53
N GLU A 306 18.14 -19.99 5.06
CA GLU A 306 18.65 -19.21 6.19
C GLU A 306 18.56 -17.69 5.95
N CYS A 307 17.73 -17.17 5.03
CA CYS A 307 17.72 -15.76 4.68
C CYS A 307 16.44 -15.34 3.94
N GLU A 308 15.66 -14.42 4.50
CA GLU A 308 14.56 -13.74 3.77
C GLU A 308 14.78 -12.23 3.67
N LYS A 309 14.35 -11.60 2.57
CA LYS A 309 14.49 -10.16 2.41
C LYS A 309 13.23 -9.42 2.88
N ASP A 310 13.23 -9.02 4.14
CA ASP A 310 12.16 -8.27 4.78
C ASP A 310 12.36 -6.76 4.60
N LEU A 311 11.48 -6.12 3.82
CA LEU A 311 11.50 -4.68 3.53
C LEU A 311 12.86 -4.11 3.07
N GLY A 312 13.70 -4.95 2.46
CA GLY A 312 15.04 -4.57 2.00
C GLY A 312 16.20 -5.10 2.82
N VAL A 313 15.92 -5.72 3.98
CA VAL A 313 16.90 -6.28 4.92
C VAL A 313 16.88 -7.80 4.85
N LEU A 314 18.06 -8.41 4.71
CA LEU A 314 18.24 -9.86 4.78
C LEU A 314 18.11 -10.35 6.23
N MET A 315 17.27 -11.37 6.42
CA MET A 315 16.87 -11.95 7.70
C MET A 315 17.43 -13.36 7.80
N ASP A 316 18.59 -13.52 8.43
CA ASP A 316 19.21 -14.82 8.70
C ASP A 316 19.27 -15.07 10.20
N LYS A 317 18.43 -15.96 10.76
CA LYS A 317 18.56 -16.50 12.13
C LYS A 317 18.93 -15.47 13.22
N LEU A 318 18.46 -14.22 13.09
CA LEU A 318 18.80 -13.05 13.93
C LEU A 318 20.26 -12.55 13.85
N SER A 319 21.11 -13.10 12.98
CA SER A 319 22.43 -12.59 12.64
C SER A 319 22.36 -11.48 11.59
N THR A 320 23.06 -10.37 11.83
CA THR A 320 23.15 -9.24 10.90
C THR A 320 24.26 -9.40 9.86
N ASN A 321 25.08 -10.46 9.96
CA ASN A 321 26.30 -10.64 9.16
C ASN A 321 26.03 -10.66 7.66
N GLN A 322 25.04 -11.44 7.21
CA GLN A 322 24.72 -11.52 5.78
C GLN A 322 24.20 -10.19 5.20
N GLN A 323 23.44 -9.42 6.00
CA GLN A 323 23.00 -8.08 5.60
C GLN A 323 24.19 -7.12 5.51
N CYS A 324 25.09 -7.13 6.50
CA CYS A 324 26.32 -6.34 6.48
C CYS A 324 27.16 -6.65 5.24
N ASP A 325 27.33 -7.93 4.91
CA ASP A 325 28.06 -8.37 3.72
C ASP A 325 27.37 -7.94 2.42
N ALA A 326 26.04 -8.01 2.34
CA ALA A 326 25.29 -7.58 1.18
C ALA A 326 25.36 -6.06 0.97
N VAL A 327 25.29 -5.27 2.05
CA VAL A 327 25.45 -3.82 2.03
C VAL A 327 26.89 -3.45 1.65
N ALA A 328 27.89 -4.11 2.24
CA ALA A 328 29.30 -3.92 1.91
C ALA A 328 29.60 -4.23 0.44
N LYS A 329 29.09 -5.36 -0.08
CA LYS A 329 29.19 -5.69 -1.52
C LYS A 329 28.55 -4.64 -2.41
N LYS A 330 27.41 -4.08 -2.02
CA LYS A 330 26.73 -3.03 -2.80
C LYS A 330 27.51 -1.72 -2.76
N ALA A 331 28.04 -1.34 -1.59
CA ALA A 331 28.90 -0.17 -1.43
C ALA A 331 30.20 -0.31 -2.24
N ASN A 332 30.86 -1.47 -2.18
CA ASN A 332 32.07 -1.75 -2.94
C ASN A 332 31.86 -1.72 -4.46
N ARG A 333 30.68 -2.16 -4.96
CA ARG A 333 30.32 -2.00 -6.37
C ARG A 333 30.20 -0.53 -6.78
N ILE A 334 29.60 0.30 -5.93
CA ILE A 334 29.49 1.74 -6.18
C ILE A 334 30.87 2.40 -6.13
N LEU A 335 31.70 2.04 -5.15
CA LEU A 335 33.08 2.51 -5.02
C LEU A 335 33.93 2.14 -6.24
N ALA A 336 33.80 0.91 -6.73
CA ALA A 336 34.47 0.46 -7.95
C ALA A 336 34.03 1.27 -9.18
N CYS A 337 32.74 1.61 -9.29
CA CYS A 337 32.24 2.48 -10.36
C CYS A 337 32.75 3.92 -10.25
N ILE A 338 33.05 4.43 -9.05
CA ILE A 338 33.60 5.77 -8.84
C ILE A 338 35.09 5.79 -9.18
N ASN A 339 35.83 4.73 -8.83
CA ASN A 339 37.26 4.60 -9.10
C ASN A 339 37.58 4.17 -10.55
N SER A 340 36.56 3.97 -11.39
CA SER A 340 36.70 3.65 -12.82
C SER A 340 36.30 4.81 -13.74
N VAL A 341 36.11 6.00 -13.17
CA VAL A 341 36.11 7.31 -13.83
C VAL A 341 37.42 7.99 -13.47
#